data_AF-A0A9P7CPF8-F1
#
_entry.id   AF-A0A9P7CPF8-F1
#
_cell.length_a   1.000
_cell.length_b   1.000
_cell.length_c   1.000
_cell.angle_alpha   90.00
_cell.angle_beta   90.00
_cell.angle_gamma   90.00
#
_symmetry.space_group_name_H-M   'P 1'
#
loop_
_entity.id
_entity.type
_entity.pdbx_description
1 polymer ?
#
loop_
_entity_poly.entity_id
_entity_poly.type
_entity_poly.pdbx_seq_one_letter_code
_entity_poly.pdbx_strand_id
1 'polypeptide(L)'
;MSVEQDKLDICKEKFVNLISELDDSQFHEFQHFVTSAMEEYHSQVHNEDTEMEEHDGSFQPVSDLKMTRLGRIIKDLRTQVPISAEAPGEKIVIPNTNEFKDYSEENTVHVDGFLFTEEDVDDMVEEGKMSRNYCLDCKSKKVTPLNFISHSASVLQLQFLYQVALASSVKDKVIVDIGSRLGAVLYTGYLFTKARKLIGVEINEWFSNLQRETVKKYKMEDRVQVICKDIQAMPELLNKEADIVIMNNVFQFFNGLEIQQQIWKFIRTETKKKPGLLLVTLPSLQEQLKSAGLSASKLMKGWVKEVKLTYDEGWFQEINEDELEEIKQVHLYKVL
;
A
#
# COMPACT_ATOMS: atom_id res chain seq x y z
N MET A 1 -14.47 26.85 -20.26
CA MET A 1 -15.30 25.87 -19.52
C MET A 1 -14.33 24.92 -18.85
N SER A 2 -14.42 24.74 -17.55
CA SER A 2 -13.43 23.97 -16.77
C SER A 2 -13.57 22.47 -17.02
N VAL A 3 -12.46 21.74 -16.93
CA VAL A 3 -12.37 20.27 -17.12
C VAL A 3 -13.36 19.49 -16.23
N GLU A 4 -13.77 20.04 -15.09
CA GLU A 4 -14.77 19.43 -14.20
C GLU A 4 -16.20 19.42 -14.80
N GLN A 5 -16.56 20.45 -15.57
CA GLN A 5 -17.88 20.54 -16.20
C GLN A 5 -18.04 19.44 -17.25
N ASP A 6 -16.96 19.15 -17.99
CA ASP A 6 -16.91 18.14 -19.05
C ASP A 6 -17.04 16.71 -18.48
N LYS A 7 -16.33 16.41 -17.39
CA LYS A 7 -16.42 15.10 -16.72
C LYS A 7 -17.82 14.81 -16.17
N LEU A 8 -18.46 15.80 -15.55
CA LEU A 8 -19.81 15.65 -15.02
C LEU A 8 -20.80 15.31 -16.15
N ASP A 9 -20.67 15.98 -17.28
CA ASP A 9 -21.57 15.77 -18.41
C ASP A 9 -21.35 14.40 -19.09
N ILE A 10 -20.10 13.93 -19.20
CA ILE A 10 -19.77 12.56 -19.62
C ILE A 10 -20.38 11.52 -18.67
N CYS A 11 -20.26 11.72 -17.36
CA CYS A 11 -20.84 10.80 -16.37
C CYS A 11 -22.36 10.74 -16.48
N LYS A 12 -23.04 11.88 -16.69
CA LYS A 12 -24.48 11.91 -16.94
C LYS A 12 -24.85 11.12 -18.18
N GLU A 13 -24.13 11.32 -19.29
CA GLU A 13 -24.40 10.60 -20.54
C GLU A 13 -24.26 9.09 -20.37
N LYS A 14 -23.17 8.63 -19.74
CA LYS A 14 -22.98 7.20 -19.43
C LYS A 14 -24.11 6.64 -18.55
N PHE A 15 -24.55 7.41 -17.56
CA PHE A 15 -25.64 6.99 -16.68
C PHE A 15 -26.98 6.88 -17.43
N VAL A 16 -27.26 7.82 -18.35
CA VAL A 16 -28.44 7.73 -19.22
C VAL A 16 -28.36 6.50 -20.14
N ASN A 17 -27.19 6.21 -20.71
CA ASN A 17 -27.01 5.04 -21.56
C ASN A 17 -27.23 3.73 -20.79
N LEU A 18 -26.68 3.62 -19.57
CA LEU A 18 -26.92 2.47 -18.69
C LEU A 18 -28.42 2.26 -18.41
N ILE A 19 -29.15 3.34 -18.13
CA ILE A 19 -30.61 3.28 -17.91
C ILE A 19 -31.34 2.82 -19.18
N SER A 20 -30.88 3.26 -20.36
CA SER A 20 -31.55 2.97 -21.63
C SER A 20 -31.47 1.50 -22.06
N GLU A 21 -30.56 0.72 -21.47
CA GLU A 21 -30.39 -0.71 -21.74
C GLU A 21 -31.36 -1.59 -20.94
N LEU A 22 -32.07 -1.01 -19.97
CA LEU A 22 -32.94 -1.75 -19.05
C LEU A 22 -34.40 -1.76 -19.52
N ASP A 23 -35.07 -2.90 -19.33
CA ASP A 23 -36.53 -2.95 -19.43
C ASP A 23 -37.21 -2.33 -18.19
N ASP A 24 -38.53 -2.13 -18.25
CA ASP A 24 -39.29 -1.47 -17.17
C ASP A 24 -39.14 -2.17 -15.80
N SER A 25 -39.03 -3.49 -15.75
CA SER A 25 -38.86 -4.23 -14.49
C SER A 25 -37.45 -4.03 -13.95
N GLN A 26 -36.45 -4.19 -14.82
CA GLN A 26 -35.03 -4.02 -14.49
C GLN A 26 -34.73 -2.57 -14.08
N PHE A 27 -35.38 -1.60 -14.71
CA PHE A 27 -35.24 -0.18 -14.36
C PHE A 27 -35.70 0.10 -12.93
N HIS A 28 -36.83 -0.47 -12.48
CA HIS A 28 -37.31 -0.25 -11.11
C HIS A 28 -36.38 -0.90 -10.08
N GLU A 29 -35.86 -2.09 -10.36
CA GLU A 29 -34.85 -2.74 -9.50
C GLU A 29 -33.55 -1.94 -9.46
N PHE A 30 -33.07 -1.48 -10.61
CA PHE A 30 -31.87 -0.65 -10.74
C PHE A 30 -32.04 0.72 -10.06
N GLN A 31 -33.20 1.35 -10.20
CA GLN A 31 -33.52 2.61 -9.52
C GLN A 31 -33.50 2.43 -8.01
N HIS A 32 -34.09 1.35 -7.49
CA HIS A 32 -34.02 1.04 -6.07
C HIS A 32 -32.57 0.84 -5.62
N PHE A 33 -31.79 0.05 -6.35
CA PHE A 33 -30.37 -0.15 -6.11
C PHE A 33 -29.58 1.17 -6.08
N VAL A 34 -29.71 2.01 -7.12
CA VAL A 34 -28.98 3.29 -7.22
C VAL A 34 -29.39 4.21 -6.07
N THR A 35 -30.68 4.27 -5.74
CA THR A 35 -31.17 5.10 -4.64
C THR A 35 -30.61 4.63 -3.31
N SER A 36 -30.67 3.32 -3.02
CA SER A 36 -30.08 2.74 -1.81
C SER A 36 -28.56 2.96 -1.76
N ALA A 37 -27.84 2.75 -2.87
CA ALA A 37 -26.41 2.99 -2.95
C ALA A 37 -26.05 4.47 -2.74
N MET A 38 -26.86 5.40 -3.25
CA MET A 38 -26.66 6.84 -3.05
C MET A 38 -27.00 7.28 -1.61
N GLU A 39 -28.03 6.71 -1.00
CA GLU A 39 -28.40 6.96 0.40
C GLU A 39 -27.37 6.37 1.37
N GLU A 40 -26.87 5.17 1.09
CA GLU A 40 -25.76 4.55 1.81
C GLU A 40 -24.48 5.38 1.65
N TYR A 41 -24.17 5.81 0.42
CA TYR A 41 -23.04 6.69 0.13
C TYR A 41 -23.12 8.00 0.92
N HIS A 42 -24.28 8.68 0.92
CA HIS A 42 -24.44 9.95 1.64
C HIS A 42 -24.46 9.77 3.15
N SER A 43 -25.09 8.71 3.66
CA SER A 43 -25.14 8.45 5.10
C SER A 43 -23.78 8.07 5.65
N GLN A 44 -22.96 7.28 4.96
CA GLN A 44 -21.61 6.89 5.39
C GLN A 44 -20.54 7.98 5.14
N VAL A 45 -20.81 8.97 4.27
CA VAL A 45 -20.00 10.20 4.16
C VAL A 45 -20.26 11.18 5.31
N HIS A 46 -21.42 11.09 5.96
CA HIS A 46 -21.82 12.00 7.04
C HIS A 46 -21.87 11.35 8.44
N ASN A 47 -21.94 10.01 8.56
CA ASN A 47 -22.03 9.26 9.81
C ASN A 47 -20.82 8.32 10.03
N GLU A 48 -19.59 8.82 9.94
CA GLU A 48 -18.38 8.02 10.22
C GLU A 48 -18.31 7.49 11.69
N ASP A 49 -19.27 7.83 12.56
CA ASP A 49 -19.24 7.48 13.99
C ASP A 49 -20.16 6.32 14.43
N THR A 50 -21.03 5.74 13.59
CA THR A 50 -22.17 4.95 14.13
C THR A 50 -22.40 3.51 13.65
N GLU A 51 -21.56 2.94 12.80
CA GLU A 51 -21.67 1.49 12.53
C GLU A 51 -20.80 0.68 13.50
N MET A 52 -21.44 0.27 14.59
CA MET A 52 -20.97 -0.77 15.51
C MET A 52 -21.00 -2.14 14.81
N GLU A 53 -20.16 -2.34 13.80
CA GLU A 53 -19.82 -3.70 13.39
C GLU A 53 -18.97 -4.34 14.50
N GLU A 54 -19.57 -5.28 15.22
CA GLU A 54 -18.88 -6.22 16.10
C GLU A 54 -18.02 -7.15 15.23
N HIS A 55 -16.72 -6.88 15.20
CA HIS A 55 -15.75 -7.71 14.50
C HIS A 55 -15.43 -8.93 15.37
N ASP A 56 -16.06 -10.07 15.08
CA ASP A 56 -15.85 -11.36 15.79
C ASP A 56 -14.52 -12.05 15.44
N GLY A 57 -13.75 -11.48 14.50
CA GLY A 57 -12.48 -12.04 14.03
C GLY A 57 -12.62 -12.81 12.72
N SER A 58 -13.82 -12.92 12.15
CA SER A 58 -14.03 -13.40 10.78
C SER A 58 -13.60 -12.33 9.76
N PHE A 59 -13.10 -12.79 8.60
CA PHE A 59 -12.83 -11.92 7.47
C PHE A 59 -14.12 -11.29 6.98
N GLN A 60 -14.08 -9.97 6.76
CA GLN A 60 -15.13 -9.26 6.07
C GLN A 60 -14.53 -8.56 4.84
N PRO A 61 -15.07 -8.81 3.64
CA PRO A 61 -14.67 -8.08 2.44
C PRO A 61 -14.76 -6.57 2.66
N VAL A 62 -13.85 -5.81 2.07
CA VAL A 62 -13.93 -4.35 2.11
C VAL A 62 -15.16 -3.96 1.30
N SER A 63 -16.03 -3.12 1.84
CA SER A 63 -17.17 -2.62 1.06
C SER A 63 -16.72 -1.88 -0.19
N ASP A 64 -17.48 -2.02 -1.28
CA ASP A 64 -17.22 -1.34 -2.56
C ASP A 64 -17.07 0.17 -2.41
N LEU A 65 -17.73 0.76 -1.40
CA LEU A 65 -17.58 2.16 -1.06
C LEU A 65 -16.16 2.52 -0.61
N LYS A 66 -15.61 1.76 0.34
CA LYS A 66 -14.24 1.95 0.84
C LYS A 66 -13.24 1.76 -0.29
N MET A 67 -13.45 0.76 -1.15
CA MET A 67 -12.65 0.56 -2.36
C MET A 67 -12.77 1.74 -3.34
N THR A 68 -13.97 2.26 -3.57
CA THR A 68 -14.19 3.45 -4.41
C THR A 68 -13.49 4.68 -3.85
N ARG A 69 -13.52 4.89 -2.53
CA ARG A 69 -12.78 5.99 -1.88
C ARG A 69 -11.27 5.82 -2.06
N LEU A 70 -10.75 4.61 -1.86
CA LEU A 70 -9.34 4.31 -2.10
C LEU A 70 -8.94 4.57 -3.57
N GLY A 71 -9.75 4.12 -4.53
CA GLY A 71 -9.52 4.37 -5.95
C GLY A 71 -9.46 5.86 -6.31
N ARG A 72 -10.23 6.71 -5.62
CA ARG A 72 -10.12 8.18 -5.77
C ARG A 72 -8.80 8.71 -5.23
N ILE A 73 -8.36 8.23 -4.06
CA ILE A 73 -7.06 8.61 -3.47
C ILE A 73 -5.93 8.24 -4.43
N ILE A 74 -5.93 7.01 -4.94
CA ILE A 74 -4.95 6.51 -5.92
C ILE A 74 -4.96 7.40 -7.16
N LYS A 75 -6.14 7.66 -7.73
CA LYS A 75 -6.27 8.50 -8.93
C LYS A 75 -5.70 9.91 -8.72
N ASP A 76 -5.97 10.52 -7.57
CA ASP A 76 -5.46 11.84 -7.27
C ASP A 76 -3.93 11.83 -7.08
N LEU A 77 -3.38 10.81 -6.41
CA LEU A 77 -1.93 10.64 -6.27
C LEU A 77 -1.25 10.46 -7.64
N ARG A 78 -1.83 9.68 -8.56
CA ARG A 78 -1.31 9.52 -9.94
C ARG A 78 -1.16 10.86 -10.68
N THR A 79 -1.92 11.90 -10.31
CA THR A 79 -1.78 13.24 -10.93
C THR A 79 -0.63 14.07 -10.36
N GLN A 80 -0.10 13.68 -9.21
CA GLN A 80 0.91 14.44 -8.45
C GLN A 80 2.31 13.84 -8.56
N VAL A 81 2.42 12.62 -9.10
CA VAL A 81 3.68 11.86 -9.15
C VAL A 81 3.93 11.33 -10.58
N PRO A 82 5.20 11.12 -10.99
CA PRO A 82 5.49 10.42 -12.23
C PRO A 82 5.06 8.94 -12.13
N ILE A 83 5.06 8.21 -13.26
CA ILE A 83 4.70 6.77 -13.24
C ILE A 83 5.63 5.96 -12.33
N SER A 84 6.91 6.34 -12.23
CA SER A 84 7.87 5.75 -11.28
C SER A 84 7.57 6.03 -9.81
N ALA A 85 6.61 6.93 -9.54
CA ALA A 85 6.23 7.42 -8.22
C ALA A 85 7.39 7.96 -7.39
N GLU A 86 8.42 8.47 -8.05
CA GLU A 86 9.59 9.06 -7.42
C GLU A 86 9.33 10.51 -6.98
N ALA A 87 9.88 10.87 -5.83
CA ALA A 87 9.93 12.28 -5.42
C ALA A 87 10.96 13.06 -6.26
N PRO A 88 10.80 14.39 -6.42
CA PRO A 88 11.79 15.22 -7.11
C PRO A 88 13.19 15.05 -6.52
N GLY A 89 14.13 14.53 -7.32
CA GLY A 89 15.52 14.30 -6.92
C GLY A 89 15.73 13.08 -6.00
N GLU A 90 14.72 12.22 -5.83
CA GLU A 90 14.89 10.92 -5.18
C GLU A 90 15.91 10.09 -5.95
N LYS A 91 16.79 9.39 -5.22
CA LYS A 91 17.77 8.48 -5.80
C LYS A 91 17.42 7.07 -5.37
N ILE A 92 16.89 6.30 -6.32
CA ILE A 92 16.68 4.87 -6.16
C ILE A 92 17.97 4.16 -6.59
N VAL A 93 18.46 3.27 -5.74
CA VAL A 93 19.64 2.46 -6.02
C VAL A 93 19.20 1.02 -6.21
N ILE A 94 19.56 0.42 -7.35
CA ILE A 94 19.38 -1.01 -7.57
C ILE A 94 20.35 -1.76 -6.63
N PRO A 95 19.86 -2.58 -5.68
CA PRO A 95 20.71 -3.24 -4.71
C PRO A 95 21.69 -4.18 -5.39
N ASN A 96 22.97 -4.18 -4.98
CA ASN A 96 23.95 -5.13 -5.49
C ASN A 96 23.82 -6.49 -4.78
N THR A 97 22.70 -7.17 -5.01
CA THR A 97 22.41 -8.53 -4.51
C THR A 97 22.36 -9.52 -5.68
N ASN A 98 22.37 -10.82 -5.38
CA ASN A 98 22.27 -11.84 -6.43
C ASN A 98 20.95 -11.75 -7.22
N GLU A 99 19.88 -11.26 -6.58
CA GLU A 99 18.55 -11.10 -7.19
C GLU A 99 18.54 -10.02 -8.28
N PHE A 100 19.19 -8.88 -8.02
CA PHE A 100 19.22 -7.73 -8.94
C PHE A 100 20.54 -7.63 -9.72
N LYS A 101 21.34 -8.70 -9.77
CA LYS A 101 22.69 -8.67 -10.37
C LYS A 101 22.70 -8.28 -11.85
N ASP A 102 21.63 -8.63 -12.57
CA ASP A 102 21.49 -8.34 -14.00
C ASP A 102 20.62 -7.10 -14.28
N TYR A 103 20.28 -6.34 -13.24
CA TYR A 103 19.43 -5.15 -13.33
C TYR A 103 20.31 -3.89 -13.47
N SER A 104 19.88 -2.97 -14.32
CA SER A 104 20.51 -1.68 -14.59
C SER A 104 19.45 -0.61 -14.81
N GLU A 105 19.84 0.67 -14.74
CA GLU A 105 18.96 1.80 -15.06
C GLU A 105 18.39 1.72 -16.48
N GLU A 106 19.13 1.12 -17.42
CA GLU A 106 18.70 0.99 -18.83
C GLU A 106 17.70 -0.15 -19.05
N ASN A 107 17.67 -1.14 -18.17
CA ASN A 107 16.83 -2.34 -18.33
C ASN A 107 15.76 -2.50 -17.25
N THR A 108 15.58 -1.50 -16.38
CA THR A 108 14.65 -1.55 -15.25
C THR A 108 13.66 -0.39 -15.32
N VAL A 109 12.39 -0.70 -15.14
CA VAL A 109 11.29 0.26 -14.99
C VAL A 109 10.74 0.14 -13.58
N HIS A 110 10.63 1.29 -12.90
CA HIS A 110 9.96 1.37 -11.62
C HIS A 110 8.49 1.69 -11.84
N VAL A 111 7.61 0.85 -11.28
CA VAL A 111 6.16 1.07 -11.30
C VAL A 111 5.65 0.83 -9.89
N ASP A 112 4.95 1.80 -9.33
CA ASP A 112 4.44 1.71 -7.97
C ASP A 112 3.17 0.84 -7.92
N GLY A 113 3.26 -0.32 -7.27
CA GLY A 113 2.16 -1.30 -7.19
C GLY A 113 0.96 -0.85 -6.37
N PHE A 114 1.09 0.21 -5.54
CA PHE A 114 -0.09 0.83 -4.93
C PHE A 114 -0.83 1.70 -5.93
N LEU A 115 -0.09 2.40 -6.78
CA LEU A 115 -0.67 3.29 -7.76
C LEU A 115 -1.15 2.59 -9.01
N PHE A 116 -0.49 1.54 -9.51
CA PHE A 116 -0.79 0.93 -10.80
C PHE A 116 -0.90 -0.59 -10.66
N THR A 117 -1.98 -1.17 -11.17
CA THR A 117 -2.14 -2.62 -11.31
C THR A 117 -1.37 -3.13 -12.53
N GLU A 118 -1.21 -4.46 -12.66
CA GLU A 118 -0.68 -5.07 -13.89
C GLU A 118 -1.52 -4.71 -15.12
N GLU A 119 -2.85 -4.65 -14.98
CA GLU A 119 -3.76 -4.20 -16.03
C GLU A 119 -3.51 -2.74 -16.42
N ASP A 120 -3.32 -1.83 -15.45
CA ASP A 120 -2.95 -0.44 -15.73
C ASP A 120 -1.63 -0.37 -16.52
N VAL A 121 -0.66 -1.25 -16.21
CA VAL A 121 0.62 -1.34 -16.93
C VAL A 121 0.42 -1.83 -18.36
N ASP A 122 -0.42 -2.84 -18.56
CA ASP A 122 -0.76 -3.34 -19.89
C ASP A 122 -1.45 -2.28 -20.75
N ASP A 123 -2.44 -1.58 -20.21
CA ASP A 123 -3.10 -0.47 -20.89
C ASP A 123 -2.09 0.63 -21.29
N MET A 124 -1.16 0.98 -20.39
CA MET A 124 -0.11 1.96 -20.71
C MET A 124 0.83 1.50 -21.81
N VAL A 125 1.07 0.19 -21.93
CA VAL A 125 1.89 -0.39 -23.00
C VAL A 125 1.14 -0.38 -24.32
N GLU A 126 -0.15 -0.74 -24.32
CA GLU A 126 -1.01 -0.71 -25.51
C GLU A 126 -1.19 0.73 -26.05
N GLU A 127 -1.33 1.70 -25.16
CA GLU A 127 -1.40 3.13 -25.50
C GLU A 127 -0.05 3.73 -25.94
N GLY A 128 1.04 2.96 -25.86
CA GLY A 128 2.40 3.39 -26.23
C GLY A 128 3.02 4.40 -25.25
N LYS A 129 2.48 4.52 -24.03
CA LYS A 129 3.03 5.35 -22.94
C LYS A 129 4.19 4.67 -22.23
N MET A 130 4.27 3.34 -22.32
CA MET A 130 5.32 2.50 -21.75
C MET A 130 5.69 1.38 -22.72
N SER A 131 6.83 0.73 -22.51
CA SER A 131 7.21 -0.49 -23.22
C SER A 131 7.53 -1.59 -22.21
N ARG A 132 7.10 -2.83 -22.46
CA ARG A 132 7.56 -4.03 -21.72
C ARG A 132 8.94 -4.51 -22.16
N ASN A 133 9.50 -3.94 -23.24
CA ASN A 133 10.79 -4.34 -23.80
C ASN A 133 11.71 -3.15 -24.08
N TYR A 134 13.03 -3.35 -23.99
CA TYR A 134 14.03 -2.39 -24.46
C TYR A 134 14.82 -2.94 -25.64
N CYS A 135 15.35 -2.03 -26.44
CA CYS A 135 16.04 -2.34 -27.69
C CYS A 135 17.52 -2.59 -27.43
N LEU A 136 18.05 -3.74 -27.86
CA LEU A 136 19.48 -4.06 -27.69
C LEU A 136 20.38 -3.30 -28.66
N ASP A 137 19.83 -2.84 -29.78
CA ASP A 137 20.51 -2.06 -30.82
C ASP A 137 19.53 -0.99 -31.34
N CYS A 138 19.77 0.31 -31.09
CA CYS A 138 18.76 1.36 -31.33
C CYS A 138 18.10 1.27 -32.73
N LYS A 139 16.76 1.32 -32.77
CA LYS A 139 15.89 1.13 -33.96
C LYS A 139 15.88 -0.28 -34.58
N SER A 140 16.42 -1.29 -33.91
CA SER A 140 16.25 -2.69 -34.32
C SER A 140 14.97 -3.30 -33.76
N LYS A 141 14.51 -4.40 -34.37
CA LYS A 141 13.46 -5.27 -33.81
C LYS A 141 14.00 -6.25 -32.77
N LYS A 142 15.29 -6.15 -32.43
CA LYS A 142 15.96 -7.02 -31.46
C LYS A 142 15.77 -6.41 -30.08
N VAL A 143 14.70 -6.83 -29.43
CA VAL A 143 14.27 -6.33 -28.12
C VAL A 143 14.38 -7.44 -27.07
N THR A 144 14.49 -7.05 -25.81
CA THR A 144 14.45 -7.96 -24.66
C THR A 144 13.55 -7.36 -23.57
N PRO A 145 12.95 -8.18 -22.68
CA PRO A 145 12.07 -7.68 -21.63
C PRO A 145 12.78 -6.70 -20.69
N LEU A 146 12.03 -5.69 -20.25
CA LEU A 146 12.39 -4.80 -19.15
C LEU A 146 12.07 -5.48 -17.81
N ASN A 147 12.88 -5.22 -16.80
CA ASN A 147 12.59 -5.61 -15.43
C ASN A 147 11.64 -4.60 -14.80
N PHE A 148 10.58 -5.07 -14.13
CA PHE A 148 9.64 -4.21 -13.42
C PHE A 148 9.85 -4.34 -11.92
N ILE A 149 10.04 -3.22 -11.22
CA ILE A 149 10.20 -3.19 -9.76
C ILE A 149 9.14 -2.28 -9.14
N SER A 150 8.36 -2.83 -8.21
CA SER A 150 7.53 -2.06 -7.29
C SER A 150 8.24 -1.82 -5.97
N HIS A 151 8.10 -0.60 -5.46
CA HIS A 151 8.60 -0.18 -4.15
C HIS A 151 7.50 -0.05 -3.10
N SER A 152 6.26 -0.29 -3.48
CA SER A 152 5.08 -0.10 -2.65
C SER A 152 4.27 -1.38 -2.56
N ALA A 153 3.58 -1.56 -1.43
CA ALA A 153 2.65 -2.65 -1.25
C ALA A 153 1.43 -2.40 -2.14
N SER A 154 0.99 -3.41 -2.89
CA SER A 154 -0.19 -3.27 -3.72
C SER A 154 -1.47 -3.16 -2.91
N VAL A 155 -2.56 -2.79 -3.57
CA VAL A 155 -3.89 -2.80 -2.97
C VAL A 155 -4.25 -4.19 -2.45
N LEU A 156 -3.93 -5.25 -3.20
CA LEU A 156 -4.19 -6.64 -2.80
C LEU A 156 -3.41 -7.02 -1.53
N GLN A 157 -2.11 -6.67 -1.47
CA GLN A 157 -1.30 -6.91 -0.27
C GLN A 157 -1.83 -6.16 0.95
N LEU A 158 -2.30 -4.91 0.77
CA LEU A 158 -2.86 -4.10 1.85
C LEU A 158 -4.22 -4.62 2.32
N GLN A 159 -5.05 -5.14 1.41
CA GLN A 159 -6.28 -5.86 1.74
C GLN A 159 -5.97 -7.10 2.59
N PHE A 160 -5.06 -7.98 2.11
CA PHE A 160 -4.63 -9.16 2.86
C PHE A 160 -4.08 -8.78 4.24
N LEU A 161 -3.24 -7.75 4.29
CA LEU A 161 -2.65 -7.25 5.53
C LEU A 161 -3.71 -6.87 6.58
N TYR A 162 -4.67 -6.03 6.22
CA TYR A 162 -5.62 -5.50 7.19
C TYR A 162 -6.81 -6.40 7.47
N GLN A 163 -7.25 -7.18 6.48
CA GLN A 163 -8.46 -8.00 6.59
C GLN A 163 -8.17 -9.45 6.99
N VAL A 164 -6.93 -9.93 6.81
CA VAL A 164 -6.54 -11.29 7.17
C VAL A 164 -5.43 -11.25 8.22
N ALA A 165 -4.27 -10.71 7.88
CA ALA A 165 -3.09 -10.82 8.74
C ALA A 165 -3.26 -10.08 10.08
N LEU A 166 -3.93 -8.93 10.09
CA LEU A 166 -4.13 -8.09 11.27
C LEU A 166 -5.59 -7.95 11.70
N ALA A 167 -6.53 -8.66 11.08
CA ALA A 167 -7.98 -8.47 11.25
C ALA A 167 -8.42 -8.34 12.72
N SER A 168 -7.96 -9.27 13.55
CA SER A 168 -8.27 -9.34 15.00
C SER A 168 -7.36 -8.50 15.89
N SER A 169 -6.35 -7.84 15.31
CA SER A 169 -5.26 -7.19 16.05
C SER A 169 -5.22 -5.67 15.92
N VAL A 170 -5.98 -5.05 15.01
CA VAL A 170 -5.90 -3.60 14.72
C VAL A 170 -6.80 -2.70 15.57
N LYS A 171 -7.92 -3.22 16.09
CA LYS A 171 -8.92 -2.38 16.78
C LYS A 171 -8.29 -1.66 17.99
N ASP A 172 -8.51 -0.35 18.06
CA ASP A 172 -8.01 0.55 19.12
C ASP A 172 -6.47 0.59 19.27
N LYS A 173 -5.73 0.07 18.28
CA LYS A 173 -4.25 0.04 18.28
C LYS A 173 -3.63 1.25 17.61
N VAL A 174 -2.36 1.49 17.95
CA VAL A 174 -1.48 2.44 17.24
C VAL A 174 -0.65 1.67 16.22
N ILE A 175 -0.84 2.00 14.95
CA ILE A 175 -0.10 1.45 13.83
C ILE A 175 0.93 2.48 13.39
N VAL A 176 2.19 2.06 13.28
CA VAL A 176 3.29 2.90 12.79
C VAL A 176 3.80 2.33 11.48
N ASP A 177 3.77 3.13 10.43
CA ASP A 177 4.33 2.83 9.12
C ASP A 177 5.65 3.57 8.95
N ILE A 178 6.77 2.84 8.91
CA ILE A 178 8.11 3.41 8.74
C ILE A 178 8.41 3.48 7.25
N GLY A 179 8.88 4.62 6.74
CA GLY A 179 9.14 4.77 5.30
C GLY A 179 7.83 4.83 4.49
N SER A 180 6.87 5.62 4.98
CA SER A 180 5.50 5.62 4.48
C SER A 180 5.31 6.10 3.03
N ARG A 181 6.32 6.72 2.39
CA ARG A 181 6.33 7.17 0.98
C ARG A 181 5.04 7.85 0.51
N LEU A 182 4.21 7.17 -0.28
CA LEU A 182 2.95 7.74 -0.79
C LEU A 182 1.82 7.73 0.24
N GLY A 183 1.95 6.99 1.33
CA GLY A 183 0.94 6.83 2.39
C GLY A 183 -0.01 5.65 2.19
N ALA A 184 0.34 4.68 1.33
CA ALA A 184 -0.50 3.54 0.96
C ALA A 184 -1.06 2.79 2.19
N VAL A 185 -0.18 2.45 3.14
CA VAL A 185 -0.52 1.78 4.41
C VAL A 185 -1.46 2.64 5.26
N LEU A 186 -1.23 3.96 5.29
CA LEU A 186 -2.03 4.89 6.10
C LEU A 186 -3.46 5.02 5.57
N TYR A 187 -3.62 5.20 4.25
CA TYR A 187 -4.93 5.41 3.65
C TYR A 187 -5.77 4.14 3.68
N THR A 188 -5.16 3.00 3.35
CA THR A 188 -5.83 1.70 3.43
C THR A 188 -6.18 1.36 4.87
N GLY A 189 -5.25 1.53 5.80
CA GLY A 189 -5.49 1.31 7.22
C GLY A 189 -6.60 2.21 7.79
N TYR A 190 -6.67 3.48 7.36
CA TYR A 190 -7.76 4.37 7.73
C TYR A 190 -9.12 3.85 7.25
N LEU A 191 -9.22 3.45 5.98
CA LEU A 191 -10.47 3.00 5.37
C LEU A 191 -10.90 1.62 5.89
N PHE A 192 -9.96 0.72 6.12
CA PHE A 192 -10.25 -0.70 6.34
C PHE A 192 -10.29 -1.09 7.81
N THR A 193 -9.81 -0.22 8.72
CA THR A 193 -9.66 -0.58 10.13
C THR A 193 -10.22 0.47 11.08
N LYS A 194 -10.53 0.00 12.29
CA LYS A 194 -10.82 0.83 13.47
C LYS A 194 -9.57 1.03 14.34
N ALA A 195 -8.40 1.11 13.73
CA ALA A 195 -7.18 1.47 14.46
C ALA A 195 -7.36 2.84 15.11
N ARG A 196 -6.91 2.98 16.37
CA ARG A 196 -7.00 4.24 17.11
C ARG A 196 -6.19 5.34 16.43
N LYS A 197 -5.03 4.99 15.89
CA LYS A 197 -4.11 5.94 15.26
C LYS A 197 -3.24 5.25 14.23
N LEU A 198 -3.04 5.89 13.09
CA LEU A 198 -2.10 5.50 12.05
C LEU A 198 -1.03 6.57 11.93
N ILE A 199 0.23 6.21 12.12
CA ILE A 199 1.36 7.14 12.15
C ILE A 199 2.32 6.77 11.03
N GLY A 200 2.40 7.61 10.00
CA GLY A 200 3.44 7.52 8.98
C GLY A 200 4.70 8.26 9.40
N VAL A 201 5.84 7.59 9.33
CA VAL A 201 7.16 8.23 9.49
C VAL A 201 7.83 8.22 8.13
N GLU A 202 8.22 9.39 7.66
CA GLU A 202 8.87 9.57 6.37
C GLU A 202 10.01 10.58 6.50
N ILE A 203 11.17 10.28 5.92
CA ILE A 203 12.33 11.17 5.96
C ILE A 203 12.30 12.19 4.83
N ASN A 204 11.69 11.83 3.70
CA ASN A 204 11.56 12.69 2.54
C ASN A 204 10.43 13.72 2.74
N GLU A 205 10.81 14.99 2.81
CA GLU A 205 9.87 16.08 3.07
C GLU A 205 8.77 16.18 2.01
N TRP A 206 9.09 15.95 0.73
CA TRP A 206 8.12 16.01 -0.37
C TRP A 206 7.02 14.97 -0.20
N PHE A 207 7.38 13.70 0.06
CA PHE A 207 6.40 12.65 0.35
C PHE A 207 5.57 12.99 1.59
N SER A 208 6.21 13.45 2.67
CA SER A 208 5.50 13.81 3.88
C SER A 208 4.50 14.96 3.68
N ASN A 209 4.81 15.92 2.79
CA ASN A 209 3.90 17.01 2.42
C ASN A 209 2.74 16.50 1.57
N LEU A 210 3.02 15.69 0.55
CA LEU A 210 1.98 15.05 -0.28
C LEU A 210 1.00 14.23 0.57
N GLN A 211 1.52 13.48 1.54
CA GLN A 211 0.69 12.71 2.46
C GLN A 211 -0.18 13.62 3.34
N ARG A 212 0.39 14.69 3.91
CA ARG A 212 -0.38 15.65 4.73
C ARG A 212 -1.50 16.32 3.92
N GLU A 213 -1.23 16.72 2.68
CA GLU A 213 -2.22 17.28 1.78
C GLU A 213 -3.33 16.27 1.46
N THR A 214 -2.97 15.01 1.19
CA THR A 214 -3.92 13.93 0.93
C THR A 214 -4.78 13.65 2.17
N VAL A 215 -4.17 13.48 3.34
CA VAL A 215 -4.86 13.28 4.63
C VAL A 215 -5.87 14.39 4.88
N LYS A 216 -5.49 15.64 4.66
CA LYS A 216 -6.40 16.79 4.81
C LYS A 216 -7.52 16.80 3.76
N LYS A 217 -7.20 16.51 2.49
CA LYS A 217 -8.18 16.47 1.39
C LYS A 217 -9.28 15.45 1.65
N TYR A 218 -8.93 14.29 2.19
CA TYR A 218 -9.85 13.20 2.51
C TYR A 218 -10.30 13.19 3.97
N LYS A 219 -9.99 14.25 4.75
CA LYS A 219 -10.42 14.45 6.14
C LYS A 219 -10.03 13.31 7.10
N MET A 220 -8.86 12.72 6.92
CA MET A 220 -8.37 11.59 7.72
C MET A 220 -7.56 12.02 8.97
N GLU A 221 -7.56 13.32 9.28
CA GLU A 221 -6.73 13.93 10.35
C GLU A 221 -7.14 13.49 11.77
N ASP A 222 -8.31 12.90 11.93
CA ASP A 222 -8.81 12.35 13.20
C ASP A 222 -7.97 11.16 13.69
N ARG A 223 -7.43 10.35 12.77
CA ARG A 223 -6.65 9.14 13.10
C ARG A 223 -5.30 9.06 12.41
N VAL A 224 -5.09 9.73 11.28
CA VAL A 224 -3.82 9.68 10.53
C VAL A 224 -2.91 10.84 10.93
N GLN A 225 -1.68 10.52 11.31
CA GLN A 225 -0.61 11.48 11.55
C GLN A 225 0.60 11.18 10.67
N VAL A 226 1.14 12.21 10.02
CA VAL A 226 2.36 12.11 9.21
C VAL A 226 3.51 12.87 9.87
N ILE A 227 4.63 12.20 10.10
CA ILE A 227 5.81 12.75 10.77
C ILE A 227 7.00 12.75 9.81
N CYS A 228 7.50 13.94 9.49
CA CYS A 228 8.68 14.12 8.64
C CYS A 228 9.98 14.04 9.46
N LYS A 229 10.50 12.83 9.74
CA LYS A 229 11.70 12.60 10.54
C LYS A 229 12.38 11.26 10.21
N ASP A 230 13.66 11.16 10.54
CA ASP A 230 14.33 9.86 10.67
C ASP A 230 13.77 9.10 11.88
N ILE A 231 13.34 7.85 11.66
CA ILE A 231 12.83 6.95 12.71
C ILE A 231 13.86 6.73 13.83
N GLN A 232 15.16 6.78 13.53
CA GLN A 232 16.24 6.64 14.52
C GLN A 232 16.23 7.78 15.57
N ALA A 233 15.60 8.91 15.26
CA ALA A 233 15.40 10.01 16.20
C ALA A 233 14.13 9.84 17.07
N MET A 234 13.41 8.72 16.93
CA MET A 234 12.09 8.51 17.53
C MET A 234 11.97 7.17 18.28
N PRO A 235 12.85 6.88 19.26
CA PRO A 235 12.83 5.60 19.97
C PRO A 235 11.52 5.35 20.73
N GLU A 236 10.93 6.40 21.32
CA GLU A 236 9.68 6.30 22.10
C GLU A 236 8.48 5.86 21.26
N LEU A 237 8.47 6.23 19.98
CA LEU A 237 7.43 5.80 19.06
C LEU A 237 7.41 4.26 18.95
N LEU A 238 8.57 3.63 18.88
CA LEU A 238 8.68 2.17 18.77
C LEU A 238 8.58 1.45 20.13
N ASN A 239 9.18 2.00 21.17
CA ASN A 239 9.30 1.31 22.46
C ASN A 239 8.15 1.57 23.45
N LYS A 240 7.34 2.62 23.24
CA LYS A 240 6.20 2.96 24.11
C LYS A 240 4.88 3.02 23.35
N GLU A 241 4.85 3.70 22.21
CA GLU A 241 3.57 4.05 21.55
C GLU A 241 3.04 2.95 20.62
N ALA A 242 3.87 2.46 19.68
CA ALA A 242 3.44 1.55 18.61
C ALA A 242 2.97 0.19 19.15
N ASP A 243 1.79 -0.26 18.74
CA ASP A 243 1.34 -1.63 19.00
C ASP A 243 1.64 -2.54 17.79
N ILE A 244 1.61 -1.96 16.59
CA ILE A 244 1.93 -2.59 15.32
C ILE A 244 2.91 -1.69 14.57
N VAL A 245 3.99 -2.25 14.06
CA VAL A 245 4.97 -1.56 13.20
C VAL A 245 4.99 -2.25 11.83
N ILE A 246 4.77 -1.48 10.77
CA ILE A 246 4.78 -1.95 9.39
C ILE A 246 6.01 -1.37 8.69
N MET A 247 6.71 -2.22 7.95
CA MET A 247 7.90 -1.86 7.15
C MET A 247 7.81 -2.55 5.78
N ASN A 248 7.35 -1.80 4.78
CA ASN A 248 7.30 -2.26 3.41
C ASN A 248 8.50 -1.73 2.59
N ASN A 249 9.44 -2.61 2.25
CA ASN A 249 10.57 -2.36 1.37
C ASN A 249 11.37 -1.06 1.67
N VAL A 250 11.57 -0.79 2.96
CA VAL A 250 11.87 0.57 3.46
C VAL A 250 13.30 1.04 3.27
N PHE A 251 14.28 0.14 3.09
CA PHE A 251 15.70 0.53 3.17
C PHE A 251 16.55 0.16 1.96
N GLN A 252 16.30 -0.99 1.33
CA GLN A 252 17.28 -1.59 0.42
C GLN A 252 17.54 -0.76 -0.84
N PHE A 253 16.53 -0.01 -1.31
CA PHE A 253 16.61 0.84 -2.50
C PHE A 253 17.00 2.29 -2.21
N PHE A 254 16.95 2.72 -0.94
CA PHE A 254 17.03 4.14 -0.56
C PHE A 254 18.29 4.49 0.23
N ASN A 255 18.97 3.50 0.80
CA ASN A 255 20.10 3.71 1.71
C ASN A 255 21.27 2.78 1.38
N GLY A 256 22.50 3.26 1.60
CA GLY A 256 23.69 2.41 1.55
C GLY A 256 23.70 1.37 2.68
N LEU A 257 24.36 0.23 2.46
CA LEU A 257 24.36 -0.91 3.40
C LEU A 257 24.66 -0.52 4.86
N GLU A 258 25.63 0.36 5.08
CA GLU A 258 26.01 0.80 6.42
C GLU A 258 24.85 1.47 7.17
N ILE A 259 24.09 2.32 6.47
CA ILE A 259 22.91 3.00 7.02
C ILE A 259 21.79 1.99 7.27
N GLN A 260 21.53 1.07 6.32
CA GLN A 260 20.55 0.01 6.51
C GLN A 260 20.86 -0.81 7.77
N GLN A 261 22.12 -1.17 8.00
CA GLN A 261 22.55 -1.92 9.17
C GLN A 261 22.35 -1.15 10.48
N GLN A 262 22.58 0.16 10.48
CA GLN A 262 22.36 1.02 11.65
C GLN A 262 20.88 1.07 11.98
N ILE A 263 20.03 1.32 10.98
CA ILE A 263 18.57 1.38 11.15
C ILE A 263 18.03 0.04 11.67
N TRP A 264 18.45 -1.10 11.12
CA TRP A 264 18.02 -2.42 11.60
C TRP A 264 18.43 -2.70 13.05
N LYS A 265 19.64 -2.30 13.44
CA LYS A 265 20.10 -2.42 14.83
C LYS A 265 19.26 -1.54 15.76
N PHE A 266 18.94 -0.32 15.33
CA PHE A 266 18.07 0.60 16.07
C PHE A 266 16.66 0.02 16.25
N ILE A 267 15.99 -0.37 15.15
CA ILE A 267 14.63 -0.94 15.17
C ILE A 267 14.57 -2.14 16.09
N ARG A 268 15.52 -3.06 15.97
CA ARG A 268 15.61 -4.21 16.87
C ARG A 268 15.78 -3.77 18.33
N THR A 269 16.66 -2.81 18.60
CA THR A 269 16.95 -2.38 19.97
C THR A 269 15.73 -1.74 20.64
N GLU A 270 14.98 -0.92 19.89
CA GLU A 270 13.82 -0.22 20.42
C GLU A 270 12.57 -1.11 20.50
N THR A 271 12.28 -1.88 19.45
CA THR A 271 11.12 -2.79 19.46
C THR A 271 11.23 -3.86 20.53
N LYS A 272 12.44 -4.40 20.80
CA LYS A 272 12.68 -5.39 21.88
C LYS A 272 12.28 -4.90 23.28
N LYS A 273 12.16 -3.58 23.49
CA LYS A 273 11.72 -3.01 24.77
C LYS A 273 10.21 -3.09 24.95
N LYS A 274 9.46 -3.47 23.90
CA LYS A 274 8.00 -3.65 23.91
C LYS A 274 7.60 -5.08 23.47
N PRO A 275 7.77 -6.09 24.34
CA PRO A 275 7.30 -7.44 24.08
C PRO A 275 5.81 -7.47 23.73
N GLY A 276 5.43 -8.31 22.76
CA GLY A 276 4.07 -8.40 22.25
C GLY A 276 3.71 -7.41 21.15
N LEU A 277 4.57 -6.42 20.84
CA LEU A 277 4.46 -5.62 19.62
C LEU A 277 4.41 -6.53 18.39
N LEU A 278 3.53 -6.21 17.45
CA LEU A 278 3.47 -6.88 16.16
C LEU A 278 4.34 -6.14 15.15
N LEU A 279 5.17 -6.88 14.44
CA LEU A 279 6.01 -6.36 13.37
C LEU A 279 5.55 -6.97 12.06
N VAL A 280 5.24 -6.15 11.07
CA VAL A 280 4.89 -6.59 9.72
C VAL A 280 5.98 -6.14 8.77
N THR A 281 6.42 -7.04 7.91
CA THR A 281 7.43 -6.75 6.90
C THR A 281 7.03 -7.29 5.53
N LEU A 282 7.30 -6.52 4.49
CA LEU A 282 7.15 -6.90 3.09
C LEU A 282 8.44 -6.50 2.36
N PRO A 283 9.28 -7.42 1.85
CA PRO A 283 9.21 -8.89 1.98
C PRO A 283 9.62 -9.35 3.40
N SER A 284 9.96 -10.64 3.58
CA SER A 284 10.27 -11.21 4.89
C SER A 284 11.40 -10.46 5.64
N LEU A 285 11.32 -10.40 6.97
CA LEU A 285 12.38 -9.80 7.79
C LEU A 285 13.72 -10.52 7.57
N GLN A 286 13.67 -11.83 7.31
CA GLN A 286 14.86 -12.61 7.01
C GLN A 286 15.56 -12.12 5.75
N GLU A 287 14.82 -11.88 4.67
CA GLU A 287 15.37 -11.34 3.41
C GLU A 287 15.89 -9.93 3.61
N GLN A 288 15.11 -9.04 4.23
CA GLN A 288 15.54 -7.66 4.44
C GLN A 288 16.84 -7.56 5.27
N LEU A 289 17.00 -8.40 6.29
CA LEU A 289 18.25 -8.48 7.06
C LEU A 289 19.42 -9.05 6.23
N LYS A 290 19.18 -10.07 5.40
CA LYS A 290 20.20 -10.62 4.50
C LYS A 290 20.65 -9.58 3.47
N SER A 291 19.71 -8.85 2.86
CA SER A 291 19.99 -7.78 1.89
C SER A 291 20.83 -6.67 2.50
N ALA A 292 20.63 -6.36 3.79
CA ALA A 292 21.47 -5.44 4.55
C ALA A 292 22.86 -6.02 4.95
N GLY A 293 23.21 -7.24 4.52
CA GLY A 293 24.46 -7.91 4.88
C GLY A 293 24.52 -8.40 6.33
N LEU A 294 23.38 -8.59 6.99
CA LEU A 294 23.28 -9.00 8.38
C LEU A 294 22.95 -10.50 8.52
N SER A 295 23.42 -11.10 9.62
CA SER A 295 23.04 -12.46 9.99
C SER A 295 21.62 -12.49 10.54
N ALA A 296 20.64 -12.76 9.67
CA ALA A 296 19.22 -12.82 10.02
C ALA A 296 18.94 -13.78 11.18
N SER A 297 19.49 -15.01 11.13
CA SER A 297 19.30 -16.01 12.18
C SER A 297 19.81 -15.56 13.54
N LYS A 298 20.94 -14.83 13.59
CA LYS A 298 21.50 -14.29 14.83
C LYS A 298 20.68 -13.12 15.37
N LEU A 299 20.21 -12.22 14.50
CA LEU A 299 19.48 -11.02 14.91
C LEU A 299 18.05 -11.34 15.35
N MET A 300 17.34 -12.18 14.60
CA MET A 300 15.96 -12.56 14.89
C MET A 300 15.86 -13.42 16.17
N LYS A 301 16.90 -14.19 16.49
CA LYS A 301 16.94 -15.02 17.71
C LYS A 301 16.74 -14.17 18.97
N GLY A 302 15.67 -14.47 19.70
CA GLY A 302 15.29 -13.75 20.92
C GLY A 302 14.89 -12.30 20.67
N TRP A 303 14.52 -11.94 19.44
CA TRP A 303 13.90 -10.65 19.10
C TRP A 303 12.45 -10.86 18.67
N VAL A 304 12.22 -11.73 17.68
CA VAL A 304 10.89 -11.95 17.12
C VAL A 304 10.61 -13.43 16.94
N LYS A 305 9.32 -13.77 16.92
CA LYS A 305 8.80 -15.06 16.46
C LYS A 305 7.80 -14.81 15.33
N GLU A 306 8.00 -15.47 14.20
CA GLU A 306 7.07 -15.38 13.07
C GLU A 306 5.72 -16.01 13.42
N VAL A 307 4.65 -15.34 13.00
CA VAL A 307 3.27 -15.80 13.11
C VAL A 307 2.91 -16.40 11.76
N LYS A 308 2.50 -17.67 11.76
CA LYS A 308 2.09 -18.34 10.53
C LYS A 308 0.75 -17.76 10.08
N LEU A 309 0.72 -17.17 8.89
CA LEU A 309 -0.50 -16.71 8.24
C LEU A 309 -1.13 -17.84 7.42
N THR A 310 -2.45 -17.84 7.30
CA THR A 310 -3.22 -18.74 6.43
C THR A 310 -3.63 -17.97 5.16
N TYR A 311 -3.56 -18.66 4.03
CA TYR A 311 -3.77 -18.08 2.69
C TYR A 311 -4.88 -18.81 1.92
N ASP A 312 -5.39 -19.91 2.47
CA ASP A 312 -6.18 -20.95 1.82
C ASP A 312 -7.65 -21.01 2.29
N GLU A 313 -8.09 -20.05 3.12
CA GLU A 313 -9.44 -20.04 3.70
C GLU A 313 -10.49 -19.36 2.79
N GLY A 314 -10.18 -19.14 1.51
CA GLY A 314 -11.13 -18.61 0.53
C GLY A 314 -11.49 -17.13 0.71
N TRP A 315 -10.66 -16.37 1.43
CA TRP A 315 -10.85 -14.94 1.70
C TRP A 315 -10.92 -14.09 0.43
N PHE A 316 -10.09 -14.43 -0.55
CA PHE A 316 -10.13 -13.86 -1.88
C PHE A 316 -10.61 -14.96 -2.83
N GLN A 317 -11.87 -14.85 -3.28
CA GLN A 317 -12.37 -15.72 -4.32
C GLN A 317 -11.64 -15.37 -5.61
N GLU A 318 -11.15 -16.38 -6.33
CA GLU A 318 -10.56 -16.23 -7.67
C GLU A 318 -9.17 -15.55 -7.75
N ILE A 319 -8.35 -15.55 -6.68
CA ILE A 319 -6.94 -15.15 -6.84
C ILE A 319 -6.15 -16.19 -7.65
N ASN A 320 -5.36 -15.71 -8.60
CA ASN A 320 -4.46 -16.53 -9.40
C ASN A 320 -3.15 -16.86 -8.65
N GLU A 321 -2.28 -17.67 -9.25
CA GLU A 321 -1.01 -18.07 -8.61
C GLU A 321 -0.08 -16.89 -8.35
N ASP A 322 -0.03 -15.90 -9.24
CA ASP A 322 0.85 -14.73 -9.11
C ASP A 322 0.38 -13.82 -7.96
N GLU A 323 -0.94 -13.58 -7.87
CA GLU A 323 -1.58 -12.84 -6.78
C GLU A 323 -1.38 -13.54 -5.42
N LEU A 324 -1.41 -14.88 -5.41
CA LEU A 324 -1.12 -15.67 -4.22
C LEU A 324 0.34 -15.52 -3.78
N GLU A 325 1.29 -15.55 -4.71
CA GLU A 325 2.71 -15.30 -4.40
C GLU A 325 2.95 -13.86 -3.93
N GLU A 326 2.18 -12.90 -4.44
CA GLU A 326 2.23 -11.51 -4.02
C GLU A 326 1.80 -11.33 -2.55
N ILE A 327 0.66 -11.91 -2.14
CA ILE A 327 0.20 -11.81 -0.74
C ILE A 327 1.08 -12.62 0.23
N LYS A 328 1.76 -13.66 -0.25
CA LYS A 328 2.75 -14.41 0.56
C LYS A 328 3.97 -13.58 0.96
N GLN A 329 4.19 -12.42 0.31
CA GLN A 329 5.21 -11.46 0.72
C GLN A 329 4.85 -10.71 2.01
N VAL A 330 3.63 -10.85 2.53
CA VAL A 330 3.22 -10.25 3.80
C VAL A 330 3.64 -11.15 4.96
N HIS A 331 4.61 -10.71 5.76
CA HIS A 331 5.08 -11.46 6.93
C HIS A 331 4.72 -10.75 8.22
N LEU A 332 4.19 -11.52 9.18
CA LEU A 332 3.84 -11.06 10.51
C LEU A 332 4.75 -11.70 11.56
N TYR A 333 5.24 -10.89 12.49
CA TYR A 333 6.05 -11.34 13.61
C TYR A 333 5.54 -10.75 14.92
N LYS A 334 5.72 -11.49 16.00
CA LYS A 334 5.51 -11.01 17.37
C LYS A 334 6.86 -10.81 18.05
N VAL A 335 7.08 -9.61 18.61
CA VAL A 335 8.28 -9.32 19.42
C VAL A 335 8.23 -10.12 20.72
N LEU A 336 9.36 -10.75 21.06
CA LEU A 336 9.55 -11.65 22.20
C LEU A 336 9.87 -10.94 23.52
#